data_AF-A0A9E3UL21-F1
#
_entry.id   AF-A0A9E3UL21-F1
#
_cell.length_a   1.000
_cell.length_b   1.000
_cell.length_c   1.000
_cell.angle_alpha   90.00
_cell.angle_beta   90.00
_cell.angle_gamma   90.00
#
_symmetry.space_group_name_H-M   'P 1'
#
loop_
_entity.id
_entity.type
_entity.pdbx_description
1 polymer ?
#
loop_
_entity_poly.entity_id
_entity_poly.type
_entity_poly.pdbx_seq_one_letter_code
_entity_poly.pdbx_strand_id
1 'polypeptide(L)' 'MSDIPPGDLHCEVWPPRQKGGQHVGPGPNGVRLTHIPSDTQVTVTVARSQHVNRLLALEAIEAIITHPRYRL' A
#
# COMPACT_ATOMS: atom_id res chain seq x y z
N MET A 1 -13.55 7.04 9.90
CA MET A 1 -12.38 7.34 9.09
C MET A 1 -11.25 7.52 10.06
N SER A 2 -10.47 6.46 10.20
CA SER A 2 -9.16 6.39 10.82
C SER A 2 -8.43 7.73 10.82
N ASP A 3 -7.96 8.12 11.99
CA ASP A 3 -7.24 9.37 12.25
C ASP A 3 -5.76 9.26 11.84
N ILE A 4 -5.46 8.54 10.74
CA ILE A 4 -4.08 8.38 10.25
C ILE A 4 -3.74 9.63 9.43
N PRO A 5 -2.76 10.44 9.86
CA PRO A 5 -2.33 11.60 9.10
C PRO A 5 -1.85 11.16 7.70
N PRO A 6 -2.23 11.86 6.62
CA PRO A 6 -1.81 11.50 5.28
C PRO A 6 -0.28 11.56 5.08
N GLY A 7 0.42 12.34 5.92
CA GLY A 7 1.90 12.40 5.93
C GLY A 7 2.58 11.16 6.49
N ASP A 8 1.87 10.31 7.24
CA ASP A 8 2.42 9.12 7.87
C ASP A 8 2.37 7.89 6.96
N LEU A 9 1.78 8.02 5.77
CA LEU A 9 1.59 6.95 4.82
C LEU A 9 2.43 7.17 3.56
N HIS A 10 3.27 6.19 3.24
CA HIS A 10 3.98 6.12 1.96
C HIS A 10 3.35 5.07 1.06
N CYS A 11 2.84 5.49 -0.10
CA CYS A 11 2.21 4.61 -1.08
C CYS A 11 3.06 4.52 -2.34
N GLU A 12 3.34 3.30 -2.79
CA GLU A 12 4.08 3.03 -4.01
C GLU A 12 3.44 1.92 -4.85
N VAL A 13 3.76 1.89 -6.15
CA VAL A 13 3.27 0.86 -7.07
C VAL A 13 4.16 -0.38 -6.95
N TRP A 14 3.51 -1.54 -6.82
CA TRP A 14 4.17 -2.83 -6.63
C TRP A 14 3.74 -3.84 -7.71
N PRO A 15 4.67 -4.68 -8.22
CA PRO A 15 6.13 -4.60 -8.04
C PRO A 15 6.76 -3.39 -8.74
N PRO A 16 7.96 -2.96 -8.31
CA PRO A 16 8.70 -1.88 -8.96
C PRO A 16 8.95 -2.23 -10.43
N ARG A 17 8.73 -1.25 -11.31
CA ARG A 17 9.00 -1.43 -12.75
C ARG A 17 10.50 -1.46 -12.98
N GLN A 18 10.98 -2.51 -13.66
CA GLN A 18 12.35 -2.54 -14.18
C GLN A 18 12.52 -1.43 -15.23
N LYS A 19 13.60 -0.63 -15.11
CA LYS A 19 13.93 0.39 -16.10
C LYS A 19 14.67 -0.26 -17.28
N GLY A 20 14.05 -0.28 -18.46
CA GLY A 20 14.70 -0.70 -19.72
C GLY A 20 13.75 -1.37 -20.72
N GLY A 21 13.98 -1.15 -22.02
CA GLY A 21 13.20 -1.74 -23.12
C GLY A 21 11.88 -1.02 -23.44
N GLN A 22 11.28 -1.37 -24.58
CA GLN A 22 9.95 -0.89 -24.96
C GLN A 22 8.90 -1.75 -24.25
N HIS A 23 8.29 -1.20 -23.21
CA HIS A 23 7.25 -1.90 -22.45
C HIS A 23 5.89 -1.64 -23.12
N VAL A 24 5.31 -2.68 -23.72
CA VAL A 24 3.97 -2.64 -24.32
C VAL A 24 3.07 -3.55 -23.48
N GLY A 25 2.14 -2.98 -22.71
CA GLY A 25 1.19 -3.73 -21.87
C GLY A 25 0.74 -2.97 -20.60
N PRO A 26 -0.28 -3.47 -19.89
CA PRO A 26 -0.69 -2.89 -18.61
C PRO A 26 0.44 -3.12 -17.59
N GLY A 27 1.01 -2.03 -17.08
CA GLY A 27 2.04 -2.15 -16.06
C GLY A 27 1.46 -2.53 -14.68
N PRO A 28 2.32 -2.70 -13.66
CA PRO A 28 1.93 -3.09 -12.32
C PRO A 28 0.82 -2.20 -11.76
N ASN A 29 -0.16 -2.89 -11.18
CA ASN A 29 -1.38 -2.37 -10.56
C ASN A 29 -1.41 -2.65 -9.05
N GLY A 30 -0.47 -3.43 -8.53
CA GLY A 30 -0.34 -3.66 -7.10
C GLY A 30 0.11 -2.40 -6.37
N VAL A 31 -0.17 -2.36 -5.08
CA VAL A 31 0.13 -1.24 -4.21
C VAL A 31 0.85 -1.76 -2.99
N ARG A 32 1.95 -1.12 -2.62
CA ARG A 32 2.59 -1.27 -1.31
C ARG A 32 2.37 0.02 -0.53
N LEU A 33 1.83 -0.12 0.67
CA LEU A 33 1.53 0.97 1.59
C LEU A 33 2.36 0.77 2.85
N THR A 34 3.05 1.82 3.28
CA THR A 34 3.91 1.83 4.45
C THR A 34 3.41 2.88 5.43
N HIS A 35 3.22 2.51 6.68
CA HIS A 35 3.00 3.45 7.78
C HIS A 35 4.34 3.76 8.42
N ILE A 36 4.81 4.99 8.22
CA ILE A 36 6.16 5.45 8.58
C ILE A 36 6.40 5.38 10.09
N PRO A 37 5.49 5.83 10.98
CA PRO A 37 5.74 5.80 12.41
C PRO A 37 5.90 4.41 13.03
N SER A 38 5.28 3.38 12.43
CA SER A 38 5.31 2.01 12.95
C SER A 38 6.11 1.04 12.07
N ASP A 39 6.78 1.55 11.03
CA ASP A 39 7.48 0.76 10.00
C ASP A 39 6.66 -0.41 9.41
N THR A 40 5.33 -0.31 9.49
CA THR A 40 4.42 -1.39 9.09
C THR A 40 4.14 -1.28 7.61
N GLN A 41 4.27 -2.39 6.89
CA GLN A 41 4.08 -2.44 5.45
C GLN A 41 3.01 -3.45 5.06
N VAL A 42 2.14 -3.06 4.14
CA VAL A 42 1.09 -3.91 3.56
C VAL A 42 1.21 -3.85 2.05
N THR A 43 1.16 -5.01 1.40
CA THR A 43 1.16 -5.10 -0.07
C THR A 43 -0.10 -5.79 -0.55
N VAL A 44 -0.82 -5.14 -1.47
CA VAL A 44 -2.08 -5.65 -2.04
C VAL A 44 -1.98 -5.70 -3.56
N THR A 45 -2.23 -6.88 -4.13
CA THR A 45 -2.15 -7.17 -5.57
C THR A 45 -3.43 -7.82 -6.12
N VAL A 46 -4.51 -7.83 -5.34
CA VAL A 46 -5.71 -8.65 -5.62
C VAL A 46 -6.55 -8.09 -6.77
N ALA A 47 -6.79 -6.78 -6.81
CA ALA A 47 -7.63 -6.16 -7.81
C ALA A 47 -6.83 -5.74 -9.05
N ARG A 48 -7.50 -5.71 -10.22
CA ARG A 48 -6.90 -5.19 -11.48
C ARG A 48 -6.65 -3.67 -11.46
N SER A 49 -7.20 -2.95 -10.48
CA SER A 49 -7.08 -1.49 -10.35
C SER A 49 -6.21 -1.11 -9.17
N GLN A 50 -5.23 -0.22 -9.41
CA GLN A 50 -4.41 0.36 -8.34
C GLN A 50 -5.22 1.16 -7.31
N HIS A 51 -6.36 1.75 -7.70
CA HIS A 51 -7.18 2.52 -6.77
C HIS A 51 -7.87 1.59 -5.77
N VAL A 52 -8.43 0.48 -6.25
CA VAL A 52 -9.03 -0.54 -5.39
C VAL A 52 -7.98 -1.16 -4.47
N ASN A 53 -6.79 -1.44 -4.99
CA ASN A 53 -5.68 -1.95 -4.17
C ASN A 53 -5.22 -0.94 -3.10
N ARG A 54 -5.25 0.36 -3.39
CA ARG A 54 -4.98 1.41 -2.37
C ARG A 54 -6.00 1.40 -1.24
N LEU A 55 -7.29 1.29 -1.56
CA LEU A 55 -8.35 1.25 -0.54
C LEU A 55 -8.20 0.02 0.36
N LEU A 56 -7.98 -1.16 -0.24
CA LEU A 56 -7.74 -2.39 0.51
C LEU A 56 -6.49 -2.32 1.38
N ALA A 57 -5.41 -1.70 0.88
CA ALA A 57 -4.18 -1.53 1.64
C ALA A 57 -4.39 -0.58 2.85
N LEU A 58 -5.19 0.47 2.68
CA LEU A 58 -5.56 1.40 3.75
C LEU A 58 -6.38 0.70 4.85
N GLU A 59 -7.40 -0.07 4.46
CA GLU A 59 -8.21 -0.84 5.43
C GLU A 59 -7.37 -1.84 6.20
N ALA A 60 -6.46 -2.55 5.52
CA ALA A 60 -5.58 -3.52 6.14
C ALA A 60 -4.57 -2.86 7.10
N ILE A 61 -3.95 -1.75 6.70
CA ILE A 61 -2.94 -1.08 7.54
C ILE A 61 -3.58 -0.46 8.78
N GLU A 62 -4.76 0.15 8.64
CA GLU A 62 -5.54 0.68 9.76
C GLU A 62 -5.86 -0.41 10.78
N ALA A 63 -6.32 -1.57 10.29
CA ALA A 63 -6.64 -2.70 11.15
C ALA A 63 -5.41 -3.19 11.92
N ILE A 64 -4.23 -3.23 11.28
CA ILE A 64 -2.98 -3.66 11.91
C ILE A 64 -2.56 -2.67 13.00
N ILE A 65 -2.47 -1.38 12.70
CA ILE A 65 -1.96 -0.38 13.66
C ILE A 65 -2.94 -0.12 14.82
N THR A 66 -4.24 -0.29 14.58
CA THR A 66 -5.28 -0.04 15.60
C THR A 66 -5.41 -1.23 16.55
N HIS A 67 -5.06 -2.43 16.10
CA HIS A 67 -5.23 -3.63 16.90
C HIS A 67 -4.36 -3.56 18.17
N PRO A 68 -4.92 -3.82 19.37
CA PRO A 68 -4.23 -3.60 20.65
C PRO A 68 -2.96 -4.46 20.83
N ARG A 69 -2.80 -5.50 20.00
CA ARG A 69 -1.62 -6.37 19.98
C ARG A 69 -0.41 -5.78 19.25
N TYR A 70 -0.62 -4.76 18.41
CA TYR A 70 0.44 -4.10 17.62
C TYR A 70 0.60 -2.61 17.97
N ARG A 71 -0.23 -2.09 18.90
CA ARG A 71 -0.08 -0.77 19.49
C ARG A 71 1.06 -0.81 20.51
N LEU A 72 2.25 -0.37 20.10
CA LEU A 72 3.41 -0.14 20.98
C LEU A 72 3.18 1.10 21.84
#